data_AF-A0A0S8BS48-F1
#
_entry.id   AF-A0A0S8BS48-F1
#
_cell.length_a   1.000
_cell.length_b   1.000
_cell.length_c   1.000
_cell.angle_alpha   90.00
_cell.angle_beta   90.00
_cell.angle_gamma   90.00
#
_symmetry.space_group_name_H-M   'P 1'
#
loop_
_entity.id
_entity.type
_entity.pdbx_description
1 polymer ?
#
loop_
_entity_poly.entity_id
_entity_poly.type
_entity_poly.pdbx_seq_one_letter_code
_entity_poly.pdbx_strand_id
1 'polypeptide(L)'
;MSHYLQDKYIKSGWHWSFGWLRRPDLDAPYGYCYEDGDGDQIFTSRPDHRLVCYLDCFEDAASGEKYLTMNQDPISMVVAREKRFIRHD
;
A
#
# COMPACT_ATOMS: atom_id res chain seq x y z
N MET A 1 30.61 -15.80 7.06
CA MET A 1 29.89 -15.15 5.95
C MET A 1 28.49 -14.87 6.43
N SER A 2 28.13 -13.59 6.59
CA SER A 2 26.78 -13.17 6.95
C SER A 2 25.88 -13.46 5.75
N HIS A 3 25.08 -14.53 5.82
CA HIS A 3 23.92 -14.66 4.93
C HIS A 3 22.95 -13.55 5.32
N TYR A 4 22.98 -12.43 4.59
CA TYR A 4 21.92 -11.45 4.68
C TYR A 4 20.64 -12.14 4.21
N LEU A 5 19.81 -12.55 5.16
CA LEU A 5 18.46 -13.01 4.89
C LEU A 5 17.71 -11.82 4.29
N GLN A 6 17.30 -11.95 3.03
CA GLN A 6 16.61 -10.89 2.30
C GLN A 6 15.12 -11.18 2.30
N ASP A 7 14.33 -10.19 2.69
CA ASP A 7 12.88 -10.29 2.72
C ASP A 7 12.33 -10.61 1.34
N LYS A 8 11.37 -11.52 1.30
CA LYS A 8 10.83 -12.05 0.07
C LYS A 8 9.63 -11.21 -0.35
N TYR A 9 9.73 -10.58 -1.53
CA TYR A 9 8.57 -9.96 -2.16
C TYR A 9 7.51 -11.01 -2.50
N ILE A 10 6.25 -10.75 -2.14
CA ILE A 10 5.11 -11.63 -2.37
C ILE A 10 4.22 -11.08 -3.48
N LYS A 11 3.67 -9.88 -3.31
CA LYS A 11 2.77 -9.24 -4.28
C LYS A 11 2.61 -7.75 -3.99
N SER A 12 2.11 -7.01 -4.97
CA SER A 12 1.67 -5.62 -4.82
C SER A 12 0.17 -5.51 -5.05
N GLY A 13 -0.45 -4.47 -4.50
CA GLY A 13 -1.88 -4.22 -4.71
C GLY A 13 -2.39 -2.94 -4.05
N TRP A 14 -3.63 -2.59 -4.36
CA TRP A 14 -4.32 -1.48 -3.69
C TRP A 14 -4.63 -1.83 -2.25
N HIS A 15 -4.70 -0.82 -1.37
CA HIS A 15 -4.95 -0.99 0.06
C HIS A 15 -6.17 -1.89 0.38
N TRP A 16 -7.28 -1.73 -0.36
CA TRP A 16 -8.48 -2.56 -0.17
C TRP A 16 -8.26 -4.05 -0.50
N SER A 17 -7.31 -4.39 -1.38
CA SER A 17 -6.96 -5.78 -1.69
C SER A 17 -6.26 -6.50 -0.53
N PHE A 18 -5.80 -5.74 0.47
CA PHE A 18 -5.21 -6.23 1.71
C PHE A 18 -6.13 -6.01 2.93
N GLY A 19 -7.37 -5.54 2.73
CA GLY A 19 -8.30 -5.27 3.82
C GLY A 19 -8.11 -3.91 4.50
N TRP A 20 -7.21 -3.07 4.00
CA TRP A 20 -6.99 -1.73 4.56
C TRP A 20 -8.04 -0.75 4.05
N LEU A 21 -8.60 0.04 4.95
CA LEU A 21 -9.61 1.05 4.69
C LEU A 21 -9.02 2.45 4.85
N ARG A 22 -9.37 3.33 3.91
CA ARG A 22 -9.07 4.76 4.01
C ARG A 22 -9.98 5.39 5.06
N ARG A 23 -9.42 6.13 6.01
CA ARG A 23 -10.15 6.79 7.12
C ARG A 23 -10.00 8.32 7.11
N PRO A 24 -10.72 9.06 6.23
CA PRO A 24 -10.58 10.51 6.13
C PRO A 24 -10.99 11.26 7.39
N ASP A 25 -11.88 10.65 8.19
CA ASP A 25 -12.30 11.11 9.51
C ASP A 25 -11.16 11.15 10.54
N LEU A 26 -10.11 10.35 10.31
CA LEU A 26 -8.95 10.22 11.17
C LEU A 26 -7.69 10.87 10.58
N ASP A 27 -7.83 11.63 9.49
CA ASP A 27 -6.70 12.37 8.92
C ASP A 27 -6.08 13.32 9.93
N ALA A 28 -4.75 13.42 9.86
CA ALA A 28 -3.99 14.31 10.71
C ALA A 28 -3.24 15.35 9.86
N PRO A 29 -2.78 16.46 10.46
CA PRO A 29 -1.96 17.45 9.74
C PRO A 29 -0.71 16.86 9.07
N TYR A 30 -0.23 15.71 9.57
CA TYR A 30 0.95 15.02 9.05
C TYR A 30 0.65 13.92 8.02
N GLY A 31 -0.62 13.61 7.73
CA GLY A 31 -0.93 12.64 6.68
C GLY A 31 -2.33 12.04 6.69
N TYR A 32 -2.55 11.19 5.69
CA TYR A 32 -3.79 10.48 5.43
C TYR A 32 -3.81 9.14 6.17
N CYS A 33 -4.89 8.87 6.90
CA CYS A 33 -5.03 7.66 7.71
C CYS A 33 -5.56 6.48 6.90
N TYR A 34 -4.93 5.31 7.09
CA TYR A 34 -5.43 4.01 6.68
C TYR A 34 -5.46 3.09 7.88
N GLU A 35 -6.52 2.30 8.00
CA GLU A 35 -6.75 1.37 9.11
C GLU A 35 -6.99 -0.04 8.56
N ASP A 36 -6.43 -1.06 9.18
CA ASP A 36 -6.67 -2.45 8.80
C ASP A 36 -7.90 -3.06 9.49
N GLY A 37 -8.09 -4.38 9.34
CA GLY A 37 -9.21 -5.09 9.95
C GLY A 37 -9.11 -5.28 11.47
N ASP A 38 -7.90 -5.17 12.02
CA ASP A 38 -7.61 -5.32 13.45
C ASP A 38 -7.61 -3.96 14.17
N GLY A 39 -7.68 -2.86 13.42
CA GLY A 39 -7.73 -1.49 13.91
C GLY A 39 -6.37 -0.78 13.93
N ASP A 40 -5.34 -1.39 13.35
CA ASP A 40 -4.00 -0.79 13.27
C ASP A 40 -3.99 0.34 12.23
N GLN A 41 -3.43 1.49 12.61
CA GLN A 41 -3.46 2.71 11.83
C GLN A 41 -2.08 3.09 11.30
N ILE A 42 -2.02 3.44 10.01
CA ILE A 42 -0.85 4.04 9.37
C ILE A 42 -1.20 5.41 8.80
N PHE A 43 -0.21 6.29 8.77
CA PHE A 43 -0.33 7.63 8.22
C PHE A 43 0.68 7.86 7.12
N THR A 44 0.26 8.56 6.08
CA THR A 44 1.11 8.86 4.93
C THR A 44 0.92 10.29 4.46
N SER A 45 2.03 11.02 4.31
CA SER A 45 2.02 12.42 3.86
C SER A 45 1.95 12.57 2.34
N ARG A 46 1.99 11.47 1.60
CA ARG A 46 1.97 11.46 0.13
C ARG A 46 0.61 11.95 -0.41
N PRO A 47 0.56 13.01 -1.24
CA PRO A 47 -0.71 13.60 -1.69
C PRO A 47 -1.62 12.64 -2.46
N ASP A 48 -1.07 11.70 -3.23
CA ASP A 48 -1.82 10.66 -3.95
C ASP A 48 -2.56 9.71 -3.00
N HIS A 49 -1.98 9.48 -1.82
CA HIS A 49 -2.59 8.66 -0.77
C HIS A 49 -3.76 9.32 -0.06
N ARG A 50 -4.12 10.56 -0.43
CA ARG A 50 -5.42 11.12 -0.06
C ARG A 50 -6.57 10.25 -0.56
N LEU A 51 -6.41 9.67 -1.76
CA LEU A 51 -7.44 8.91 -2.45
C LEU A 51 -7.18 7.41 -2.39
N VAL A 52 -5.95 6.98 -2.67
CA VAL A 52 -5.59 5.56 -2.79
C VAL A 52 -4.13 5.33 -2.38
N CYS A 53 -3.86 4.20 -1.72
CA CYS A 53 -2.51 3.74 -1.40
C CYS A 53 -2.22 2.41 -2.10
N TYR A 54 -1.05 2.30 -2.74
CA TYR A 54 -0.53 1.06 -3.33
C TYR A 54 0.53 0.48 -2.39
N LEU A 55 0.40 -0.81 -2.08
CA LEU A 55 1.18 -1.49 -1.06
C LEU A 55 1.93 -2.67 -1.66
N ASP A 56 3.14 -2.89 -1.14
CA ASP A 56 3.94 -4.07 -1.40
C ASP A 56 3.89 -4.98 -0.17
N CYS A 57 3.65 -6.28 -0.40
CA CYS A 57 3.68 -7.31 0.62
C CYS A 57 4.98 -8.07 0.54
N PHE A 58 5.65 -8.16 1.69
CA PHE A 58 6.87 -8.91 1.90
C PHE A 58 6.67 -9.97 2.98
N GLU A 59 7.54 -10.97 2.97
CA GLU A 59 7.69 -11.97 4.02
C GLU A 59 9.10 -11.79 4.60
N ASP A 60 9.16 -11.46 5.89
CA ASP A 60 10.40 -11.27 6.63
C ASP A 60 11.19 -12.57 6.65
N ALA A 61 12.46 -12.49 6.26
CA ALA A 61 13.24 -13.70 6.03
C ALA A 61 13.73 -14.38 7.32
N ALA A 62 13.64 -13.71 8.47
CA ALA A 62 14.04 -14.27 9.77
C ALA A 62 12.88 -14.97 10.48
N SER A 63 11.68 -14.39 10.42
CA SER A 63 10.48 -14.81 11.15
C SER A 63 9.46 -15.53 10.27
N GLY A 64 9.47 -15.28 8.95
CA GLY A 64 8.42 -15.71 8.03
C GLY A 64 7.13 -14.90 8.16
N GLU A 65 7.12 -13.82 8.95
CA GLU A 65 5.96 -12.96 9.12
C GLU A 65 5.74 -12.08 7.89
N LYS A 66 4.49 -11.85 7.54
CA LYS A 66 4.12 -10.99 6.41
C LYS A 66 3.88 -9.57 6.88
N TYR A 67 4.43 -8.61 6.15
CA TYR A 67 4.20 -7.21 6.40
C TYR A 67 3.94 -6.46 5.09
N LEU A 68 3.34 -5.29 5.23
CA LEU A 68 3.04 -4.39 4.13
C LEU A 68 3.91 -3.14 4.24
N THR A 69 4.35 -2.63 3.10
CA THR A 69 5.03 -1.35 3.00
C THR A 69 4.39 -0.51 1.90
N MET A 70 4.52 0.82 2.01
CA MET A 70 4.06 1.72 0.96
C MET A 70 4.98 1.57 -0.25
N ASN A 71 4.38 1.26 -1.40
CA ASN A 71 5.14 1.19 -2.65
C ASN A 71 5.70 2.58 -2.96
N GLN A 72 7.02 2.66 -3.15
CA GLN A 72 7.73 3.94 -3.29
C GLN A 72 7.49 4.62 -4.63
N ASP A 73 6.94 3.91 -5.62
CA ASP A 73 6.68 4.50 -6.93
C ASP A 73 5.45 5.41 -6.86
N PRO A 74 5.55 6.65 -7.38
CA PRO A 74 4.40 7.53 -7.50
C PRO A 74 3.38 6.95 -8.49
N ILE A 75 2.13 6.82 -8.04
CA ILE A 75 0.99 6.23 -8.79
C ILE A 75 0.65 7.00 -10.08
N SER A 76 1.31 8.13 -10.37
CA SER A 76 1.15 8.90 -11.60
C SER A 76 1.33 8.08 -12.88
N MET A 77 1.98 6.91 -12.83
CA MET A 77 2.11 6.00 -13.98
C MET A 77 0.98 4.95 -14.12
N VAL A 78 0.22 4.64 -13.05
CA VAL A 78 -0.76 3.54 -13.06
C VAL A 78 -2.14 4.00 -13.56
N VAL A 79 -2.58 5.22 -13.19
CA VAL A 79 -3.88 5.78 -13.63
C VAL A 79 -3.91 6.02 -15.15
N ALA A 80 -2.76 6.20 -15.80
CA ALA A 80 -2.67 6.35 -17.25
C ALA A 80 -3.00 5.05 -18.02
N ARG A 81 -2.87 3.87 -17.38
CA ARG A 81 -3.13 2.58 -18.02
C ARG A 81 -4.60 2.14 -17.96
N GLU A 82 -5.33 2.46 -16.89
CA GLU A 82 -6.74 2.07 -16.76
C GLU A 82 -7.69 2.90 -17.64
N LYS A 83 -7.31 4.12 -18.03
CA LYS A 83 -8.12 4.94 -18.96
C LYS A 83 -8.25 4.37 -20.39
N ARG A 84 -7.55 3.28 -20.74
CA ARG A 84 -7.62 2.67 -22.08
C ARG A 84 -8.65 1.55 -22.25
N PHE A 85 -9.37 1.15 -21.19
CA PHE A 85 -10.27 -0.03 -21.22
C PHE A 85 -11.74 0.25 -20.85
N ILE A 86 -12.26 1.44 -21.13
CA ILE A 86 -13.71 1.63 -21.24
C ILE A 86 -14.04 1.86 -22.72
N ARG A 87 -14.18 0.77 -23.48
CA ARG A 87 -14.99 0.80 -24.70
C ARG A 87 -16.43 0.69 -24.26
N HIS A 88 -17.21 1.72 -24.59
CA HIS A 88 -18.66 1.62 -24.57
C HIS A 88 -19.07 0.63 -25.66
N ASP A 89 -19.77 -0.44 -25.26
CA ASP A 89 -20.63 -1.22 -26.14
C ASP A 89 -22.02 -0.54 -26.22
#